data_AF-A0A497FDE3-F1
#
_entry.id   AF-A0A497FDE3-F1
#
_cell.length_a   1.000
_cell.length_b   1.000
_cell.length_c   1.000
_cell.angle_alpha   90.00
_cell.angle_beta   90.00
_cell.angle_gamma   90.00
#
_symmetry.space_group_name_H-M   'P 1'
#
loop_
_entity.id
_entity.type
_entity.pdbx_description
1 polymer ?
#
loop_
_entity_poly.entity_id
_entity_poly.type
_entity_poly.pdbx_seq_one_letter_code
_entity_poly.pdbx_strand_id
1 'polypeptide(L)'
;MSSVRTASVLLAILLAGLAIGYAIAFFIYTPKIKHYKALYQEYKSKFEEARETSRKLERQLNELKKNYEKLSARFEVLNRNYTSLKELYSELRHKYEVLEGEYKRVKKLYSTLRESYEAWRGYCLSYIDLKLAVKRALDVVELHKLLPYVKKIVTDPHDLWRSEKELYHYVVKNIAYAKDPPIPVPPTISELEQRLYGNYTCNELILSPSEVLKLRQGDCEDQAILLYALIIAYERYLHGKEYITWLVHIDLGDGSSHMAVAFPVKVDEGRHELTILDPAGKYYTSGPIGELTSRVPLIELKRYSTHWRDHGGIKRITIYDIITGELKVVVSGDIEEVAIYIEKGEFLKE
;
A
#
# COMPACT_ATOMS: atom_id res chain seq x y z
N MET A 1 87.37 -54.47 126.11
CA MET A 1 85.99 -54.75 125.65
C MET A 1 85.10 -53.48 125.55
N SER A 2 85.62 -52.31 125.16
CA SER A 2 84.82 -51.07 125.07
C SER A 2 84.74 -50.43 123.66
N SER A 3 85.54 -50.87 122.68
CA SER A 3 85.59 -50.21 121.34
C SER A 3 84.70 -50.86 120.27
N VAL A 4 84.18 -52.07 120.49
CA VAL A 4 83.36 -52.79 119.50
C VAL A 4 81.88 -52.42 119.60
N ARG A 5 81.37 -52.15 120.81
CA ARG A 5 79.96 -51.72 121.02
C ARG A 5 79.67 -50.33 120.46
N THR A 6 80.65 -49.42 120.49
CA THR A 6 80.53 -48.06 119.94
C THR A 6 80.53 -48.05 118.41
N ALA A 7 81.36 -48.88 117.77
CA ALA A 7 81.40 -49.02 116.31
C ALA A 7 80.10 -49.63 115.73
N SER A 8 79.52 -50.63 116.40
CA SER A 8 78.24 -51.24 115.99
C SER A 8 77.06 -50.28 116.09
N VAL A 9 77.02 -49.45 117.15
CA VAL A 9 75.97 -48.43 117.34
C VAL A 9 76.11 -47.30 116.32
N LEU A 10 77.34 -46.85 116.05
CA LEU A 10 77.59 -45.83 115.01
C LEU A 10 77.22 -46.33 113.61
N LEU A 11 77.55 -47.58 113.28
CA LEU A 11 77.17 -48.20 112.01
C LEU A 11 75.65 -48.37 111.88
N ALA A 12 74.96 -48.77 112.96
CA ALA A 12 73.50 -48.86 112.99
C ALA A 12 72.82 -47.49 112.84
N ILE A 13 73.36 -46.45 113.47
CA ILE A 13 72.87 -45.05 113.32
C ILE A 13 73.12 -44.54 111.91
N LEU A 14 74.26 -44.88 111.30
CA LEU A 14 74.60 -44.46 109.94
C LEU A 14 73.77 -45.20 108.88
N LEU A 15 73.49 -46.49 109.09
CA LEU A 15 72.57 -47.28 108.28
C LEU A 15 71.12 -46.81 108.45
N ALA A 16 70.70 -46.46 109.67
CA ALA A 16 69.40 -45.86 109.93
C ALA A 16 69.28 -44.47 109.29
N GLY A 17 70.32 -43.65 109.37
CA GLY A 17 70.40 -42.33 108.73
C GLY A 17 70.39 -42.41 107.20
N LEU A 18 71.04 -43.41 106.61
CA LEU A 18 70.97 -43.71 105.17
C LEU A 18 69.59 -44.23 104.76
N ALA A 19 68.98 -45.10 105.56
CA ALA A 19 67.63 -45.61 105.30
C ALA A 19 66.58 -44.50 105.43
N ILE A 20 66.70 -43.63 106.44
CA ILE A 20 65.85 -42.46 106.64
C ILE A 20 66.09 -41.43 105.53
N GLY A 21 67.34 -41.15 105.17
CA GLY A 21 67.69 -40.27 104.07
C GLY A 21 67.16 -40.78 102.72
N TYR A 22 67.28 -42.08 102.47
CA TYR A 22 66.70 -42.73 101.29
C TYR A 22 65.17 -42.71 101.31
N ALA A 23 64.53 -42.95 102.46
CA ALA A 23 63.08 -42.87 102.60
C ALA A 23 62.55 -41.44 102.40
N ILE A 24 63.23 -40.43 102.95
CA ILE A 24 62.94 -39.00 102.75
C ILE A 24 63.14 -38.62 101.28
N ALA A 25 64.26 -39.01 100.67
CA ALA A 25 64.51 -38.78 99.25
C ALA A 25 63.44 -39.49 98.39
N PHE A 26 63.11 -40.74 98.68
CA PHE A 26 62.06 -41.47 97.99
C PHE A 26 60.70 -40.77 98.14
N PHE A 27 60.33 -40.32 99.34
CA PHE A 27 59.05 -39.63 99.59
C PHE A 27 58.98 -38.24 98.93
N ILE A 28 60.10 -37.52 98.82
CA ILE A 28 60.17 -36.21 98.16
C ILE A 28 60.25 -36.35 96.64
N TYR A 29 61.03 -37.31 96.13
CA TYR A 29 61.30 -37.45 94.71
C TYR A 29 60.30 -38.34 93.97
N THR A 30 59.68 -39.35 94.58
CA THR A 30 58.66 -40.18 93.91
C THR A 30 57.42 -39.39 93.44
N PRO A 31 56.81 -38.46 94.22
CA PRO A 31 55.71 -37.65 93.71
C PRO A 31 56.17 -36.69 92.61
N LYS A 32 57.41 -36.14 92.69
CA LYS A 32 57.99 -35.33 91.60
C LYS A 32 58.21 -36.14 90.33
N ILE A 33 58.78 -37.35 90.42
CA ILE A 33 58.98 -38.26 89.29
C ILE A 33 57.63 -38.67 88.70
N LYS A 34 56.64 -38.98 89.53
CA LYS A 34 55.28 -39.31 89.10
C LYS A 34 54.61 -38.11 88.40
N HIS A 35 54.79 -36.90 88.93
CA HIS A 35 54.31 -35.66 88.34
C HIS A 35 54.98 -35.37 86.99
N TYR A 36 56.32 -35.43 86.90
CA TYR A 36 57.03 -35.24 85.64
C TYR A 36 56.71 -36.31 84.60
N LYS A 37 56.50 -37.56 85.02
CA LYS A 37 56.04 -38.63 84.14
C LYS A 37 54.63 -38.36 83.63
N ALA A 38 53.73 -37.85 84.48
CA ALA A 38 52.39 -37.45 84.07
C ALA A 38 52.42 -36.27 83.08
N LEU A 39 53.22 -35.24 83.37
CA LEU A 39 53.43 -34.08 82.50
C LEU A 39 53.99 -34.51 81.14
N TYR A 40 54.97 -35.41 81.12
CA TYR A 40 55.53 -35.96 79.90
C TYR A 40 54.49 -36.72 79.06
N GLN A 41 53.64 -37.54 79.70
CA GLN A 41 52.57 -38.24 78.99
C GLN A 41 51.50 -37.27 78.45
N GLU A 42 51.16 -36.22 79.20
CA GLU A 42 50.25 -35.18 78.75
C GLU A 42 50.82 -34.41 77.54
N TYR A 43 52.07 -33.95 77.62
CA TYR A 43 52.75 -33.27 76.51
C TYR A 43 52.89 -34.18 75.28
N LYS A 44 53.20 -35.46 75.48
CA LYS A 44 53.25 -36.45 74.41
C LYS A 44 51.88 -36.62 73.74
N SER A 45 50.81 -36.68 74.53
CA SER A 45 49.44 -36.77 74.00
C SER A 45 49.07 -35.52 73.19
N LYS A 46 49.36 -34.33 73.73
CA LYS A 46 49.13 -33.05 73.03
C LYS A 46 49.93 -32.95 71.73
N PHE A 47 51.17 -33.44 71.72
CA PHE A 47 52.00 -33.47 70.52
C PHE A 47 51.42 -34.40 69.44
N GLU A 48 50.99 -35.61 69.80
CA GLU A 48 50.37 -36.53 68.84
C GLU A 48 49.01 -36.00 68.33
N GLU A 49 48.21 -35.36 69.19
CA GLU A 49 46.97 -34.71 68.79
C GLU A 49 47.23 -33.55 67.82
N ALA A 50 48.21 -32.69 68.10
CA ALA A 50 48.63 -31.62 67.22
C ALA A 50 49.15 -32.15 65.88
N ARG A 51 49.92 -33.25 65.90
CA ARG A 51 50.44 -33.92 64.71
C ARG A 51 49.31 -34.47 63.83
N GLU A 52 48.32 -35.12 64.43
CA GLU A 52 47.20 -35.68 63.67
C GLU A 52 46.28 -34.59 63.12
N THR A 53 46.09 -33.51 63.89
CA THR A 53 45.39 -32.30 63.43
C THR A 53 46.12 -31.66 62.25
N SER A 54 47.45 -31.53 62.31
CA SER A 54 48.28 -31.02 61.21
C SER A 54 48.13 -31.88 59.95
N ARG A 55 48.15 -33.21 60.07
CA ARG A 55 47.93 -34.12 58.93
C ARG A 55 46.53 -33.97 58.34
N LYS A 56 45.50 -33.79 59.17
CA LYS A 56 44.12 -33.55 58.71
C LYS A 56 44.01 -32.24 57.94
N LEU A 57 44.58 -31.16 58.47
CA LEU A 57 44.66 -29.86 57.80
C LEU A 57 45.40 -29.96 56.46
N GLU A 58 46.49 -30.71 56.39
CA GLU A 58 47.25 -30.90 55.15
C GLU A 58 46.44 -31.65 54.09
N ARG A 59 45.66 -32.67 54.48
CA ARG A 59 44.71 -33.34 53.57
C ARG A 59 43.62 -32.39 53.07
N GLN A 60 43.03 -31.61 53.98
CA GLN A 60 41.99 -30.63 53.63
C GLN A 60 42.53 -29.54 52.70
N LEU A 61 43.75 -29.04 52.93
CA LEU A 61 44.41 -28.07 52.07
C LEU A 61 44.61 -28.64 50.65
N ASN A 62 45.07 -29.89 50.55
CA ASN A 62 45.28 -30.55 49.26
C ASN A 62 43.97 -30.79 48.52
N GLU A 63 42.90 -31.14 49.22
CA GLU A 63 41.56 -31.28 48.62
C GLU A 63 40.99 -29.94 48.16
N LEU A 64 41.16 -28.89 48.96
CA LEU A 64 40.74 -27.53 48.60
C LEU A 64 41.49 -27.04 47.36
N LYS A 65 42.80 -27.29 47.26
CA LYS A 65 43.59 -26.98 46.05
C LYS A 65 43.03 -27.67 44.81
N LYS A 66 42.75 -28.97 44.89
CA LYS A 66 42.15 -29.73 43.77
C LYS A 66 40.79 -29.18 43.37
N ASN A 67 39.96 -28.79 44.34
CA ASN A 67 38.65 -28.21 44.07
C ASN A 67 38.77 -26.81 43.44
N TYR A 68 39.72 -26.00 43.89
CA TYR A 68 40.05 -24.71 43.29
C TYR A 68 40.49 -24.86 41.84
N GLU A 69 41.40 -25.79 41.54
CA GLU A 69 41.85 -26.07 40.16
C GLU A 69 40.68 -26.49 39.25
N LYS A 70 39.80 -27.38 39.73
CA LYS A 70 38.59 -27.78 38.99
C LYS A 70 37.65 -26.60 38.74
N LEU A 71 37.45 -25.74 39.74
CA LEU A 71 36.58 -24.58 39.62
C LEU A 71 37.17 -23.55 38.64
N SER A 72 38.48 -23.31 38.71
CA SER A 72 39.20 -22.45 37.78
C SER A 72 39.08 -22.97 36.34
N ALA A 73 39.28 -24.27 36.11
CA ALA A 73 39.10 -24.85 34.78
C ALA A 73 37.66 -24.72 34.25
N ARG A 74 36.64 -24.89 35.10
CA ARG A 74 35.23 -24.67 34.74
C ARG A 74 34.95 -23.21 34.40
N PHE A 75 35.53 -22.28 35.17
CA PHE A 75 35.41 -20.85 34.91
C PHE A 75 35.99 -20.48 33.54
N GLU A 76 37.16 -21.01 33.18
CA GLU A 76 37.77 -20.77 31.86
C GLU A 76 36.92 -21.31 30.70
N VAL A 77 36.28 -22.48 30.86
CA VAL A 77 35.33 -23.00 29.87
C VAL A 77 34.10 -22.10 29.76
N LEU A 78 33.52 -21.69 30.88
CA LEU A 78 32.36 -20.80 30.90
C LEU A 78 32.67 -19.46 30.25
N ASN A 79 33.84 -18.88 30.52
CA ASN A 79 34.27 -17.61 29.95
C ASN A 79 34.45 -17.69 28.42
N ARG A 80 34.99 -18.80 27.90
CA ARG A 80 35.06 -19.06 26.46
C ARG A 80 33.68 -19.18 25.82
N ASN A 81 32.78 -19.93 26.46
CA ASN A 81 31.39 -20.07 25.98
C ASN A 81 30.66 -18.72 25.97
N TYR A 82 30.83 -17.91 27.02
CA TYR A 82 30.26 -16.57 27.10
C TYR A 82 30.77 -15.67 25.96
N THR A 83 32.07 -15.70 25.69
CA THR A 83 32.68 -14.92 24.60
C THR A 83 32.14 -15.34 23.25
N SER A 84 32.06 -16.65 22.97
CA SER A 84 31.49 -17.17 21.73
C SER A 84 30.01 -16.80 21.56
N LEU A 85 29.23 -16.89 22.64
CA LEU A 85 27.81 -16.50 22.60
C LEU A 85 27.64 -15.00 22.31
N LYS A 86 28.51 -14.16 22.87
CA LYS A 86 28.51 -12.71 22.62
C LYS A 86 28.82 -12.39 21.15
N GLU A 87 29.76 -13.11 20.54
CA GLU A 87 30.09 -12.98 19.11
C GLU A 87 28.90 -13.39 18.23
N LEU A 88 28.30 -14.56 18.50
CA LEU A 88 27.12 -15.04 17.77
C LEU A 88 25.94 -14.06 17.89
N TYR A 89 25.72 -13.48 19.07
CA TYR A 89 24.69 -12.46 19.26
C TYR A 89 24.96 -11.22 18.41
N SER A 90 26.21 -10.76 18.37
CA SER A 90 26.61 -9.61 17.53
C SER A 90 26.39 -9.88 16.04
N GLU A 91 26.72 -11.08 15.57
CA GLU A 91 26.49 -11.49 14.18
C GLU A 91 25.00 -11.56 13.84
N LEU A 92 24.19 -12.17 14.71
CA LEU A 92 22.75 -12.25 14.52
C LEU A 92 22.10 -10.86 14.48
N ARG A 93 22.52 -9.97 15.38
CA ARG A 93 22.05 -8.58 15.39
C ARG A 93 22.36 -7.88 14.06
N HIS A 94 23.57 -8.04 13.54
CA HIS A 94 23.93 -7.45 12.26
C HIS A 94 23.08 -8.00 11.11
N LYS A 95 22.86 -9.33 11.07
CA LYS A 95 21.97 -9.95 10.07
C LYS A 95 20.53 -9.42 10.16
N TYR A 96 20.03 -9.21 11.37
CA TYR A 96 18.70 -8.61 11.57
C TYR A 96 18.63 -7.18 11.04
N GLU A 97 19.62 -6.35 11.34
CA GLU A 97 19.68 -4.96 10.86
C GLU A 97 19.71 -4.89 9.32
N VAL A 98 20.46 -5.79 8.67
CA VAL A 98 20.49 -5.92 7.20
C VAL A 98 19.11 -6.31 6.66
N LEU A 99 18.49 -7.36 7.22
CA LEU A 99 17.17 -7.83 6.78
C LEU A 99 16.07 -6.78 6.98
N GLU A 100 16.13 -6.02 8.08
CA GLU A 100 15.21 -4.92 8.34
C GLU A 100 15.36 -3.81 7.27
N GLY A 101 16.60 -3.50 6.88
CA GLY A 101 16.90 -2.59 5.78
C GLY A 101 16.34 -3.07 4.44
N GLU A 102 16.53 -4.34 4.11
CA GLU A 102 16.00 -4.95 2.88
C GLU A 102 14.47 -4.94 2.86
N TYR A 103 13.82 -5.28 3.98
CA TYR A 103 12.37 -5.22 4.12
C TYR A 103 11.83 -3.80 3.87
N LYS A 104 12.43 -2.78 4.48
CA LYS A 104 12.06 -1.37 4.26
C LYS A 104 12.20 -0.98 2.79
N ARG A 105 13.26 -1.44 2.12
CA ARG A 105 13.50 -1.19 0.69
C ARG A 105 12.43 -1.84 -0.19
N VAL A 106 12.12 -3.12 0.03
CA VAL A 106 11.09 -3.84 -0.73
C VAL A 106 9.71 -3.20 -0.54
N LYS A 107 9.36 -2.83 0.71
CA LYS A 107 8.11 -2.13 1.00
C LYS A 107 7.97 -0.82 0.22
N LYS A 108 9.05 -0.03 0.12
CA LYS A 108 9.08 1.21 -0.67
C LYS A 108 8.90 0.93 -2.17
N LEU A 109 9.64 -0.04 -2.71
CA LEU A 109 9.54 -0.42 -4.13
C LEU A 109 8.12 -0.87 -4.50
N TYR A 110 7.48 -1.65 -3.62
CA TYR A 110 6.11 -2.09 -3.82
C TYR A 110 5.11 -0.93 -3.81
N SER A 111 5.25 0.07 -2.93
CA SER A 111 4.41 1.28 -2.96
C SER A 111 4.54 2.02 -4.29
N THR A 112 5.78 2.26 -4.74
CA THR A 112 6.04 2.95 -6.01
C THR A 112 5.49 2.17 -7.21
N LEU A 113 5.64 0.85 -7.21
CA LEU A 113 5.06 -0.02 -8.25
C LEU A 113 3.53 0.11 -8.27
N ARG A 114 2.88 0.06 -7.10
CA ARG A 114 1.43 0.19 -6.96
C ARG A 114 0.92 1.52 -7.49
N GLU A 115 1.56 2.63 -7.13
CA GLU A 115 1.22 3.97 -7.61
C GLU A 115 1.39 4.08 -9.13
N SER A 116 2.51 3.58 -9.66
CA SER A 116 2.78 3.60 -11.10
C SER A 116 1.78 2.75 -11.88
N TYR A 117 1.40 1.59 -11.33
CA TYR A 117 0.40 0.72 -11.93
C TYR A 117 -0.98 1.38 -11.97
N GLU A 118 -1.45 1.97 -10.88
CA GLU A 118 -2.76 2.63 -10.85
C GLU A 118 -2.81 3.86 -11.75
N ALA A 119 -1.69 4.58 -11.92
CA ALA A 119 -1.61 5.67 -12.89
C ALA A 119 -1.74 5.16 -14.34
N TRP A 120 -1.00 4.10 -14.70
CA TRP A 120 -1.12 3.45 -16.01
C TRP A 120 -2.53 2.88 -16.24
N ARG A 121 -3.09 2.23 -15.22
CA ARG A 121 -4.45 1.69 -15.26
C ARG A 121 -5.46 2.80 -15.50
N GLY A 122 -5.37 3.91 -14.77
CA GLY A 122 -6.23 5.07 -14.96
C GLY A 122 -6.14 5.64 -16.38
N TYR A 123 -4.94 5.70 -16.96
CA TYR A 123 -4.75 6.08 -18.35
C TYR A 123 -5.46 5.13 -19.33
N CYS A 124 -5.28 3.81 -19.18
CA CYS A 124 -5.99 2.81 -19.98
C CYS A 124 -7.51 2.92 -19.83
N LEU A 125 -8.02 3.11 -18.61
CA LEU A 125 -9.45 3.28 -18.37
C LEU A 125 -10.02 4.54 -19.05
N SER A 126 -9.22 5.61 -19.18
CA SER A 126 -9.64 6.82 -19.92
C SER A 126 -9.84 6.62 -21.43
N TYR A 127 -9.53 5.43 -21.96
CA TYR A 127 -9.81 5.05 -23.34
C TYR A 127 -11.00 4.10 -23.47
N ILE A 128 -11.57 3.57 -22.39
CA ILE A 128 -12.65 2.56 -22.46
C ILE A 128 -13.85 2.88 -21.56
N ASP A 129 -13.76 3.93 -20.75
CA ASP A 129 -14.85 4.40 -19.90
C ASP A 129 -15.19 5.84 -20.29
N LEU A 130 -16.44 6.06 -20.71
CA LEU A 130 -16.92 7.36 -21.21
C LEU A 130 -16.71 8.50 -20.20
N LYS A 131 -16.96 8.26 -18.92
CA LYS A 131 -16.84 9.27 -17.87
C LYS A 131 -15.38 9.72 -17.70
N LEU A 132 -14.45 8.79 -17.82
CA LEU A 132 -13.01 9.08 -17.76
C LEU A 132 -12.48 9.64 -19.09
N ALA A 133 -13.01 9.17 -20.22
CA ALA A 133 -12.60 9.61 -21.55
C ALA A 133 -12.89 11.09 -21.78
N VAL A 134 -14.05 11.59 -21.33
CA VAL A 134 -14.42 13.02 -21.44
C VAL A 134 -13.37 13.94 -20.84
N LYS A 135 -12.77 13.58 -19.69
CA LYS A 135 -11.69 14.39 -19.07
C LYS A 135 -10.45 14.51 -19.95
N ARG A 136 -10.13 13.47 -20.71
CA ARG A 136 -8.98 13.43 -21.63
C ARG A 136 -9.32 14.05 -22.99
N ALA A 137 -10.50 13.72 -23.51
CA ALA A 137 -10.92 14.05 -24.87
C ALA A 137 -11.44 15.49 -25.02
N LEU A 138 -11.88 16.11 -23.92
CA LEU A 138 -12.50 17.44 -23.94
C LEU A 138 -11.79 18.44 -23.03
N ASP A 139 -10.50 18.21 -22.74
CA ASP A 139 -9.69 19.19 -22.03
C ASP A 139 -9.37 20.42 -22.89
N VAL A 140 -8.91 21.49 -22.23
CA VAL A 140 -8.59 22.75 -22.90
C VAL A 140 -7.49 22.58 -23.95
N VAL A 141 -6.49 21.72 -23.70
CA VAL A 141 -5.37 21.48 -24.62
C VAL A 141 -5.88 20.83 -25.90
N GLU A 142 -6.80 19.88 -25.77
CA GLU A 142 -7.43 19.16 -26.87
C GLU A 142 -8.29 20.09 -27.72
N LEU A 143 -9.13 20.94 -27.10
CA LEU A 143 -9.91 21.95 -27.82
C LEU A 143 -9.02 22.92 -28.61
N HIS A 144 -7.87 23.33 -28.08
CA HIS A 144 -6.95 24.22 -28.80
C HIS A 144 -6.37 23.57 -30.07
N LYS A 145 -6.15 22.25 -30.07
CA LYS A 145 -5.69 21.52 -31.27
C LYS A 145 -6.73 21.54 -32.39
N LEU A 146 -8.01 21.76 -32.07
CA LEU A 146 -9.10 21.79 -33.05
C LEU A 146 -9.24 23.13 -33.76
N LEU A 147 -8.72 24.23 -33.20
CA LEU A 147 -8.89 25.58 -33.74
C LEU A 147 -8.49 25.73 -35.23
N PRO A 148 -7.38 25.14 -35.73
CA PRO A 148 -7.05 25.21 -37.15
C PRO A 148 -8.10 24.54 -38.05
N TYR A 149 -8.74 23.47 -37.58
CA TYR A 149 -9.82 22.79 -38.30
C TYR A 149 -11.09 23.64 -38.29
N VAL A 150 -11.50 24.12 -37.11
CA VAL A 150 -12.70 24.95 -36.96
C VAL A 150 -12.63 26.19 -37.86
N LYS A 151 -11.50 26.92 -37.85
CA LYS A 151 -11.30 28.12 -38.71
C LYS A 151 -11.36 27.83 -40.20
N LYS A 152 -11.07 26.59 -40.61
CA LYS A 152 -11.13 26.16 -42.01
C LYS A 152 -12.54 25.73 -42.41
N ILE A 153 -13.29 25.15 -41.47
CA ILE A 153 -14.64 24.62 -41.70
C ILE A 153 -15.68 25.75 -41.68
N VAL A 154 -15.63 26.59 -40.66
CA VAL A 154 -16.61 27.65 -40.40
C VAL A 154 -16.39 28.82 -41.36
N THR A 155 -17.40 29.11 -42.17
CA THR A 155 -17.34 30.18 -43.17
C THR A 155 -17.82 31.53 -42.66
N ASP A 156 -18.77 31.54 -41.71
CA ASP A 156 -19.28 32.76 -41.06
C ASP A 156 -19.46 32.52 -39.55
N PRO A 157 -18.47 32.92 -38.72
CA PRO A 157 -18.49 32.70 -37.28
C PRO A 157 -19.62 33.38 -36.50
N HIS A 158 -20.35 34.31 -37.12
CA HIS A 158 -21.48 34.99 -36.50
C HIS A 158 -22.82 34.30 -36.76
N ASP A 159 -22.89 33.39 -37.73
CA ASP A 159 -24.06 32.57 -38.03
C ASP A 159 -23.93 31.19 -37.37
N LEU A 160 -24.55 31.06 -36.19
CA LEU A 160 -24.54 29.83 -35.38
C LEU A 160 -25.07 28.62 -36.15
N TRP A 161 -26.28 28.74 -36.71
CA TRP A 161 -26.94 27.65 -37.42
C TRP A 161 -26.13 27.15 -38.61
N ARG A 162 -25.54 28.09 -39.37
CA ARG A 162 -24.68 27.71 -40.49
C ARG A 162 -23.38 27.07 -40.03
N SER A 163 -22.72 27.65 -39.03
CA SER A 163 -21.43 27.16 -38.51
C SER A 163 -21.54 25.75 -37.94
N GLU A 164 -22.54 25.49 -37.09
CA GLU A 164 -22.78 24.17 -36.50
C GLU A 164 -23.12 23.13 -37.57
N LYS A 165 -23.92 23.51 -38.58
CA LYS A 165 -24.23 22.64 -39.71
C LYS A 165 -22.98 22.31 -40.55
N GLU A 166 -22.09 23.28 -40.76
CA GLU A 166 -20.81 23.07 -41.46
C GLU A 166 -19.90 22.09 -40.69
N LEU A 167 -19.85 22.21 -39.36
CA LEU A 167 -19.10 21.29 -38.49
C LEU A 167 -19.70 19.88 -38.53
N TYR A 168 -21.01 19.75 -38.40
CA TYR A 168 -21.73 18.48 -38.55
C TYR A 168 -21.43 17.82 -39.90
N HIS A 169 -21.60 18.55 -41.00
CA HIS A 169 -21.34 18.03 -42.35
C HIS A 169 -19.87 17.66 -42.55
N TYR A 170 -18.94 18.40 -41.94
CA TYR A 170 -17.54 18.05 -41.98
C TYR A 170 -17.30 16.68 -41.36
N VAL A 171 -17.85 16.40 -40.18
CA VAL A 171 -17.70 15.09 -39.52
C VAL A 171 -18.29 13.99 -40.40
N VAL A 172 -19.55 14.13 -40.84
CA VAL A 172 -20.25 13.15 -41.71
C VAL A 172 -19.47 12.84 -42.99
N LYS A 173 -18.82 13.85 -43.58
CA LYS A 173 -18.11 13.71 -44.86
C LYS A 173 -16.69 13.17 -44.72
N ASN A 174 -16.02 13.46 -43.61
CA ASN A 174 -14.57 13.23 -43.49
C ASN A 174 -14.21 12.12 -42.49
N ILE A 175 -15.14 11.66 -41.66
CA ILE A 175 -14.91 10.61 -40.68
C ILE A 175 -15.69 9.37 -41.08
N ALA A 176 -14.99 8.27 -41.32
CA ALA A 176 -15.59 6.99 -41.63
C ALA A 176 -16.04 6.27 -40.35
N TYR A 177 -17.23 5.66 -40.38
CA TYR A 177 -17.66 4.80 -39.29
C TYR A 177 -16.78 3.55 -39.21
N ALA A 178 -16.13 3.32 -38.07
CA ALA A 178 -15.28 2.16 -37.84
C ALA A 178 -15.54 1.62 -36.42
N LYS A 179 -15.91 0.34 -36.33
CA LYS A 179 -16.14 -0.31 -35.04
C LYS A 179 -14.85 -0.51 -34.28
N ASP A 180 -14.94 -0.46 -32.97
CA ASP A 180 -13.80 -0.66 -32.11
C ASP A 180 -13.22 -2.08 -32.13
N PRO A 181 -11.89 -2.21 -32.08
CA PRO A 181 -11.24 -3.48 -31.89
C PRO A 181 -11.38 -3.94 -30.42
N PRO A 182 -11.20 -5.24 -30.14
CA PRO A 182 -11.12 -5.72 -28.77
C PRO A 182 -9.87 -5.16 -28.07
N ILE A 183 -10.06 -4.44 -26.97
CA ILE A 183 -9.01 -3.85 -26.12
C ILE A 183 -9.00 -4.54 -24.74
N PRO A 184 -7.82 -4.93 -24.21
CA PRO A 184 -7.71 -5.51 -22.88
C PRO A 184 -8.16 -4.58 -21.76
N VAL A 185 -8.94 -5.09 -20.82
CA VAL A 185 -9.35 -4.34 -19.62
C VAL A 185 -8.33 -4.56 -18.51
N PRO A 186 -7.66 -3.49 -18.00
CA PRO A 186 -6.66 -3.64 -16.96
C PRO A 186 -7.30 -3.98 -15.59
N PRO A 187 -6.88 -5.05 -14.91
CA PRO A 187 -7.42 -5.41 -13.60
C PRO A 187 -7.06 -4.37 -12.54
N THR A 188 -7.83 -4.29 -11.46
CA THR A 188 -7.47 -3.52 -10.26
C THR A 188 -6.20 -4.07 -9.60
N ILE A 189 -5.51 -3.24 -8.80
CA ILE A 189 -4.35 -3.73 -8.02
C ILE A 189 -4.73 -4.90 -7.10
N SER A 190 -5.95 -4.86 -6.53
CA SER A 190 -6.44 -5.92 -5.63
C SER A 190 -6.60 -7.25 -6.38
N GLU A 191 -7.13 -7.22 -7.60
CA GLU A 191 -7.26 -8.41 -8.44
C GLU A 191 -5.89 -8.96 -8.85
N LEU A 192 -4.91 -8.09 -9.16
CA LEU A 192 -3.54 -8.52 -9.44
C LEU A 192 -2.89 -9.22 -8.25
N GLU A 193 -2.98 -8.62 -7.06
CA GLU A 193 -2.39 -9.14 -5.83
C GLU A 193 -2.98 -10.49 -5.43
N GLN A 194 -4.28 -10.66 -5.61
CA GLN A 194 -5.00 -11.89 -5.30
C GLN A 194 -4.96 -12.90 -6.45
N ARG A 195 -4.39 -12.53 -7.61
CA ARG A 195 -4.40 -13.32 -8.86
C ARG A 195 -5.82 -13.69 -9.31
N LEU A 196 -6.76 -12.77 -9.11
CA LEU A 196 -8.18 -12.89 -9.46
C LEU A 196 -8.51 -12.04 -10.70
N TYR A 197 -7.71 -12.18 -11.76
CA TYR A 197 -7.95 -11.50 -13.02
C TYR A 197 -8.04 -12.50 -14.17
N GLY A 198 -8.84 -12.17 -15.17
CA GLY A 198 -8.94 -12.94 -16.41
C GLY A 198 -8.52 -12.11 -17.62
N ASN A 199 -8.35 -12.78 -18.76
CA ASN A 199 -8.02 -12.13 -20.03
C ASN A 199 -9.31 -11.63 -20.68
N TYR A 200 -9.83 -10.51 -20.17
CA TYR A 200 -11.04 -9.88 -20.69
C TYR A 200 -10.68 -8.74 -21.64
N THR A 201 -11.43 -8.67 -22.73
CA THR A 201 -11.41 -7.54 -23.65
C THR A 201 -12.79 -6.89 -23.69
N CYS A 202 -12.81 -5.59 -23.93
CA CYS A 202 -14.01 -4.84 -24.30
C CYS A 202 -13.87 -4.36 -25.74
N ASN A 203 -14.98 -4.12 -26.44
CA ASN A 203 -14.98 -3.54 -27.79
C ASN A 203 -15.40 -2.07 -27.66
N GLU A 204 -14.61 -1.32 -26.92
CA GLU A 204 -14.84 0.09 -26.59
C GLU A 204 -13.46 0.76 -26.53
N LEU A 205 -13.24 1.74 -27.38
CA LEU A 205 -12.00 2.50 -27.55
C LEU A 205 -12.38 3.93 -27.94
N ILE A 206 -12.61 4.74 -26.92
CA ILE A 206 -12.97 6.14 -27.09
C ILE A 206 -11.72 6.95 -27.47
N LEU A 207 -11.70 7.47 -28.68
CA LEU A 207 -10.64 8.31 -29.21
C LEU A 207 -10.84 9.78 -28.81
N SER A 208 -9.73 10.50 -28.67
CA SER A 208 -9.79 11.96 -28.57
C SER A 208 -10.13 12.59 -29.94
N PRO A 209 -10.73 13.79 -29.97
CA PRO A 209 -11.03 14.52 -31.20
C PRO A 209 -9.85 14.61 -32.18
N SER A 210 -8.63 14.87 -31.71
CA SER A 210 -7.43 14.91 -32.56
C SER A 210 -7.04 13.53 -33.11
N GLU A 211 -7.24 12.46 -32.35
CA GLU A 211 -7.03 11.09 -32.81
C GLU A 211 -8.03 10.73 -33.92
N VAL A 212 -9.32 11.02 -33.72
CA VAL A 212 -10.38 10.83 -34.72
C VAL A 212 -10.06 11.60 -36.01
N LEU A 213 -9.68 12.88 -35.91
CA LEU A 213 -9.31 13.70 -37.08
C LEU A 213 -8.07 13.16 -37.82
N LYS A 214 -7.09 12.64 -37.08
CA LYS A 214 -5.86 12.07 -37.65
C LYS A 214 -6.14 10.74 -38.37
N LEU A 215 -6.93 9.87 -37.75
CA LEU A 215 -7.27 8.56 -38.29
C LEU A 215 -8.36 8.64 -39.36
N ARG A 216 -9.19 9.69 -39.32
CA ARG A 216 -10.38 9.89 -40.17
C ARG A 216 -11.41 8.77 -40.02
N GLN A 217 -11.50 8.21 -38.82
CA GLN A 217 -12.44 7.16 -38.49
C GLN A 217 -12.76 7.16 -36.99
N GLY A 218 -13.89 6.55 -36.65
CA GLY A 218 -14.42 6.32 -35.31
C GLY A 218 -15.89 5.92 -35.41
N ASP A 219 -16.43 5.23 -34.41
CA ASP A 219 -17.84 4.86 -34.34
C ASP A 219 -18.70 5.99 -33.75
N CYS A 220 -19.77 5.68 -33.00
CA CYS A 220 -20.81 6.66 -32.70
C CYS A 220 -20.38 7.67 -31.64
N GLU A 221 -19.73 7.20 -30.58
CA GLU A 221 -19.19 7.97 -29.48
C GLU A 221 -18.02 8.84 -29.94
N ASP A 222 -17.12 8.30 -30.76
CA ASP A 222 -15.98 9.04 -31.32
C ASP A 222 -16.45 10.23 -32.16
N GLN A 223 -17.43 9.99 -33.04
CA GLN A 223 -17.97 11.04 -33.89
C GLN A 223 -18.79 12.06 -33.10
N ALA A 224 -19.56 11.64 -32.09
CA ALA A 224 -20.30 12.53 -31.22
C ALA A 224 -19.37 13.41 -30.37
N ILE A 225 -18.33 12.82 -29.76
CA ILE A 225 -17.33 13.54 -28.97
C ILE A 225 -16.54 14.51 -29.85
N LEU A 226 -16.13 14.11 -31.06
CA LEU A 226 -15.49 15.02 -32.01
C LEU A 226 -16.41 16.19 -32.37
N LEU A 227 -17.66 15.93 -32.73
CA LEU A 227 -18.61 16.99 -33.10
C LEU A 227 -18.86 17.94 -31.93
N TYR A 228 -19.07 17.40 -30.73
CA TYR A 228 -19.20 18.17 -29.50
C TYR A 228 -17.98 19.09 -29.31
N ALA A 229 -16.77 18.54 -29.39
CA ALA A 229 -15.54 19.30 -29.20
C ALA A 229 -15.36 20.41 -30.24
N LEU A 230 -15.74 20.14 -31.50
CA LEU A 230 -15.71 21.11 -32.59
C LEU A 230 -16.68 22.27 -32.35
N ILE A 231 -17.91 21.98 -31.88
CA ILE A 231 -18.92 23.00 -31.54
C ILE A 231 -18.41 23.85 -30.37
N ILE A 232 -17.97 23.24 -29.27
CA ILE A 232 -17.44 23.98 -28.12
C ILE A 232 -16.23 24.83 -28.50
N ALA A 233 -15.32 24.31 -29.33
CA ALA A 233 -14.16 25.08 -29.80
C ALA A 233 -14.57 26.27 -30.69
N TYR A 234 -15.57 26.10 -31.55
CA TYR A 234 -16.15 27.18 -32.35
C TYR A 234 -16.80 28.24 -31.46
N GLU A 235 -17.71 27.84 -30.59
CA GLU A 235 -18.47 28.72 -29.72
C GLU A 235 -17.58 29.56 -28.82
N ARG A 236 -16.63 28.89 -28.14
CA ARG A 236 -15.75 29.53 -27.16
C ARG A 236 -14.73 30.47 -27.80
N TYR A 237 -14.12 30.09 -28.92
CA TYR A 237 -12.94 30.77 -29.44
C TYR A 237 -13.14 31.54 -30.75
N LEU A 238 -14.22 31.27 -31.50
CA LEU A 238 -14.53 32.00 -32.74
C LEU A 238 -15.80 32.83 -32.60
N HIS A 239 -16.89 32.24 -32.09
CA HIS A 239 -18.14 32.97 -31.88
C HIS A 239 -18.06 33.93 -30.68
N GLY A 240 -17.34 33.52 -29.62
CA GLY A 240 -17.13 34.31 -28.41
C GLY A 240 -18.20 34.13 -27.34
N LYS A 241 -19.04 33.10 -27.47
CA LYS A 241 -20.04 32.72 -26.48
C LYS A 241 -20.33 31.23 -26.57
N GLU A 242 -20.27 30.58 -25.41
CA GLU A 242 -20.59 29.16 -25.22
C GLU A 242 -22.07 28.99 -24.87
N TYR A 243 -22.68 27.97 -25.46
CA TYR A 243 -24.06 27.59 -25.23
C TYR A 243 -24.13 26.18 -24.65
N ILE A 244 -25.29 25.85 -24.11
CA ILE A 244 -25.53 24.51 -23.58
C ILE A 244 -25.48 23.52 -24.75
N THR A 245 -24.53 22.60 -24.70
CA THR A 245 -24.40 21.50 -25.64
C THR A 245 -24.28 20.21 -24.84
N TRP A 246 -24.96 19.16 -25.29
CA TRP A 246 -25.03 17.88 -24.61
C TRP A 246 -24.47 16.74 -25.45
N LEU A 247 -23.93 15.74 -24.77
CA LEU A 247 -23.80 14.39 -25.31
C LEU A 247 -25.05 13.60 -24.95
N VAL A 248 -25.60 12.87 -25.91
CA VAL A 248 -26.85 12.12 -25.76
C VAL A 248 -26.57 10.65 -26.00
N HIS A 249 -26.71 9.84 -24.97
CA HIS A 249 -26.67 8.39 -25.05
C HIS A 249 -28.07 7.83 -25.23
N ILE A 250 -28.20 6.87 -26.14
CA ILE A 250 -29.47 6.34 -26.61
C ILE A 250 -29.42 4.82 -26.48
N ASP A 251 -30.35 4.25 -25.73
CA ASP A 251 -30.60 2.81 -25.75
C ASP A 251 -31.69 2.52 -26.78
N LEU A 252 -31.40 1.64 -27.73
CA LEU A 252 -32.32 1.23 -28.79
C LEU A 252 -33.12 -0.02 -28.40
N GLY A 253 -34.23 -0.24 -29.10
CA GLY A 253 -35.16 -1.34 -28.83
C GLY A 253 -34.56 -2.74 -29.03
N ASP A 254 -33.55 -2.87 -29.89
CA ASP A 254 -32.83 -4.12 -30.16
C ASP A 254 -31.69 -4.42 -29.15
N GLY A 255 -31.46 -3.52 -28.19
CA GLY A 255 -30.42 -3.65 -27.17
C GLY A 255 -29.07 -3.05 -27.57
N SER A 256 -28.93 -2.49 -28.77
CA SER A 256 -27.77 -1.67 -29.13
C SER A 256 -27.84 -0.28 -28.48
N SER A 257 -26.70 0.38 -28.37
CA SER A 257 -26.57 1.77 -27.92
C SER A 257 -26.05 2.66 -29.05
N HIS A 258 -26.34 3.95 -28.96
CA HIS A 258 -25.87 4.97 -29.90
C HIS A 258 -25.58 6.28 -29.17
N MET A 259 -24.74 7.14 -29.77
CA MET A 259 -24.42 8.46 -29.23
C MET A 259 -24.60 9.57 -30.26
N ALA A 260 -25.11 10.71 -29.80
CA ALA A 260 -25.30 11.91 -30.61
C ALA A 260 -25.01 13.18 -29.80
N VAL A 261 -25.04 14.33 -30.48
CA VAL A 261 -24.97 15.65 -29.87
C VAL A 261 -26.35 16.31 -29.93
N ALA A 262 -26.75 17.02 -28.88
CA ALA A 262 -27.97 17.81 -28.91
C ALA A 262 -27.82 19.10 -28.10
N PHE A 263 -28.67 20.08 -28.36
CA PHE A 263 -28.71 21.31 -27.58
C PHE A 263 -30.11 21.92 -27.56
N PRO A 264 -30.48 22.61 -26.47
CA PRO A 264 -31.74 23.31 -26.38
C PRO A 264 -31.66 24.69 -27.05
N VAL A 265 -32.75 25.11 -27.66
CA VAL A 265 -32.90 26.45 -28.26
C VAL A 265 -34.03 27.18 -27.55
N LYS A 266 -33.71 28.33 -26.94
CA LYS A 266 -34.73 29.20 -26.35
C LYS A 266 -35.43 29.97 -27.45
N VAL A 267 -36.72 29.67 -27.68
CA VAL A 267 -37.53 30.35 -28.70
C VAL A 267 -38.24 31.56 -28.11
N ASP A 268 -38.88 31.39 -26.95
CA ASP A 268 -39.60 32.43 -26.21
C ASP A 268 -39.41 32.23 -24.69
N GLU A 269 -39.93 33.14 -23.86
CA GLU A 269 -39.97 32.95 -22.40
C GLU A 269 -40.71 31.65 -22.04
N GLY A 270 -40.00 30.73 -21.37
CA GLY A 270 -40.56 29.45 -20.93
C GLY A 270 -40.78 28.40 -22.03
N ARG A 271 -40.33 28.65 -23.28
CA ARG A 271 -40.42 27.66 -24.37
C ARG A 271 -39.04 27.35 -24.93
N HIS A 272 -38.67 26.07 -24.82
CA HIS A 272 -37.43 25.54 -25.34
C HIS A 272 -37.72 24.49 -26.41
N GLU A 273 -37.00 24.59 -27.50
CA GLU A 273 -36.97 23.60 -28.56
C GLU A 273 -35.66 22.80 -28.49
N LEU A 274 -35.58 21.72 -29.26
CA LEU A 274 -34.45 20.80 -29.32
C LEU A 274 -33.87 20.77 -30.74
N THR A 275 -32.55 20.77 -30.82
CA THR A 275 -31.78 20.42 -32.01
C THR A 275 -30.93 19.19 -31.70
N ILE A 276 -30.93 18.22 -32.61
CA ILE A 276 -30.12 17.00 -32.55
C ILE A 276 -29.18 17.00 -33.75
N LEU A 277 -27.92 16.65 -33.51
CA LEU A 277 -26.87 16.43 -34.50
C LEU A 277 -26.25 15.05 -34.27
N ASP A 278 -26.48 14.14 -35.20
CA ASP A 278 -26.01 12.75 -35.13
C ASP A 278 -25.19 12.42 -36.39
N PRO A 279 -23.85 12.59 -36.32
CA PRO A 279 -23.00 12.37 -37.48
C PRO A 279 -22.94 10.89 -37.90
N ALA A 280 -22.89 9.97 -36.93
CA ALA A 280 -22.78 8.53 -37.20
C ALA A 280 -24.07 7.95 -37.79
N GLY A 281 -25.24 8.37 -37.28
CA GLY A 281 -26.54 8.02 -37.85
C GLY A 281 -26.96 8.89 -39.03
N LYS A 282 -26.15 9.90 -39.42
CA LYS A 282 -26.45 10.84 -40.52
C LYS A 282 -27.80 11.54 -40.36
N TYR A 283 -28.12 11.90 -39.13
CA TYR A 283 -29.34 12.61 -38.78
C TYR A 283 -29.00 14.01 -38.25
N TYR A 284 -29.84 14.99 -38.60
CA TYR A 284 -29.88 16.27 -37.90
C TYR A 284 -31.28 16.85 -37.96
N THR A 285 -31.63 17.68 -36.97
CA THR A 285 -32.90 18.40 -36.94
C THR A 285 -32.97 19.38 -38.12
N SER A 286 -33.73 18.98 -39.13
CA SER A 286 -33.79 19.69 -40.41
C SER A 286 -35.15 20.36 -40.64
N GLY A 287 -35.07 21.56 -41.21
CA GLY A 287 -36.21 22.27 -41.76
C GLY A 287 -36.61 21.76 -43.16
N PRO A 288 -37.66 22.34 -43.76
CA PRO A 288 -38.21 21.86 -45.04
C PRO A 288 -37.24 21.92 -46.22
N ILE A 289 -36.27 22.83 -46.20
CA ILE A 289 -35.26 22.98 -47.26
C ILE A 289 -33.90 22.38 -46.85
N GLY A 290 -33.87 21.60 -45.76
CA GLY A 290 -32.68 20.94 -45.25
C GLY A 290 -31.76 21.85 -44.43
N GLU A 291 -32.16 23.07 -44.12
CA GLU A 291 -31.51 23.96 -43.15
C GLU A 291 -31.50 23.34 -41.74
N LEU A 292 -30.48 23.67 -40.94
CA LEU A 292 -30.45 23.29 -39.53
C LEU A 292 -31.47 24.16 -38.78
N THR A 293 -32.27 23.55 -37.90
CA THR A 293 -33.34 24.22 -37.15
C THR A 293 -33.53 23.51 -35.81
N SER A 294 -34.34 24.11 -34.93
CA SER A 294 -34.89 23.45 -33.75
C SER A 294 -36.36 23.05 -33.96
N ARG A 295 -36.87 22.17 -33.08
CA ARG A 295 -38.28 21.75 -33.01
C ARG A 295 -38.72 21.45 -31.59
N VAL A 296 -40.03 21.41 -31.36
CA VAL A 296 -40.62 20.95 -30.08
C VAL A 296 -40.01 19.61 -29.67
N PRO A 297 -39.49 19.46 -28.42
CA PRO A 297 -38.69 18.29 -28.02
C PRO A 297 -39.39 16.94 -28.26
N LEU A 298 -40.67 16.83 -27.90
CA LEU A 298 -41.43 15.58 -28.09
C LEU A 298 -41.56 15.19 -29.57
N ILE A 299 -41.75 16.18 -30.45
CA ILE A 299 -41.87 15.96 -31.89
C ILE A 299 -40.53 15.51 -32.45
N GLU A 300 -39.45 16.18 -32.04
CA GLU A 300 -38.11 15.88 -32.54
C GLU A 300 -37.60 14.53 -32.07
N LEU A 301 -37.78 14.19 -30.79
CA LEU A 301 -37.38 12.89 -30.25
C LEU A 301 -38.17 11.74 -30.87
N LYS A 302 -39.46 11.92 -31.19
CA LYS A 302 -40.26 10.91 -31.93
C LYS A 302 -39.78 10.75 -33.36
N ARG A 303 -39.43 11.85 -34.04
CA ARG A 303 -38.86 11.82 -35.38
C ARG A 303 -37.51 11.10 -35.38
N TYR A 304 -36.65 11.42 -34.41
CA TYR A 304 -35.37 10.76 -34.25
C TYR A 304 -35.51 9.28 -33.89
N SER A 305 -36.48 8.92 -33.04
CA SER A 305 -36.82 7.51 -32.77
C SER A 305 -37.27 6.77 -34.04
N THR A 306 -38.01 7.45 -34.92
CA THR A 306 -38.42 6.89 -36.22
C THR A 306 -37.24 6.68 -37.16
N HIS A 307 -36.21 7.53 -37.11
CA HIS A 307 -34.96 7.32 -37.84
C HIS A 307 -34.29 5.99 -37.45
N TRP A 308 -34.40 5.62 -36.18
CA TRP A 308 -33.88 4.37 -35.62
C TRP A 308 -34.90 3.21 -35.58
N ARG A 309 -36.01 3.29 -36.33
CA ARG A 309 -37.08 2.26 -36.29
C ARG A 309 -36.58 0.85 -36.61
N ASP A 310 -35.57 0.72 -37.46
CA ASP A 310 -35.02 -0.58 -37.87
C ASP A 310 -34.22 -1.25 -36.73
N HIS A 311 -33.89 -0.49 -35.69
CA HIS A 311 -33.27 -0.94 -34.43
C HIS A 311 -34.30 -0.98 -33.28
N GLY A 312 -35.59 -0.98 -33.59
CA GLY A 312 -36.68 -0.96 -32.60
C GLY A 312 -37.01 0.41 -32.02
N GLY A 313 -36.44 1.49 -32.57
CA GLY A 313 -36.62 2.85 -32.08
C GLY A 313 -35.92 3.12 -30.75
N ILE A 314 -36.06 4.34 -30.24
CA ILE A 314 -35.47 4.77 -28.97
C ILE A 314 -36.28 4.22 -27.81
N LYS A 315 -35.60 3.53 -26.88
CA LYS A 315 -36.16 2.99 -25.65
C LYS A 315 -35.88 3.88 -24.45
N ARG A 316 -34.65 4.40 -24.34
CA ARG A 316 -34.21 5.30 -23.27
C ARG A 316 -33.23 6.30 -23.82
N ILE A 317 -33.27 7.51 -23.27
CA ILE A 317 -32.33 8.58 -23.54
C ILE A 317 -31.68 8.99 -22.22
N THR A 318 -30.37 9.17 -22.25
CA THR A 318 -29.62 9.82 -21.16
C THR A 318 -28.87 11.01 -21.74
N ILE A 319 -29.17 12.20 -21.23
CA ILE A 319 -28.51 13.45 -21.61
C ILE A 319 -27.41 13.74 -20.59
N TYR A 320 -26.22 14.03 -21.11
CA TYR A 320 -25.08 14.44 -20.32
C TYR A 320 -24.67 15.87 -20.64
N ASP A 321 -24.38 16.62 -19.58
CA ASP A 321 -23.67 17.89 -19.63
C ASP A 321 -22.23 17.69 -19.12
N ILE A 322 -21.33 18.56 -19.55
CA ILE A 322 -19.90 18.48 -19.25
C ILE A 322 -19.51 19.70 -18.43
N ILE A 323 -19.74 19.60 -17.13
CA ILE A 323 -19.47 20.69 -16.18
C ILE A 323 -18.07 20.52 -15.64
N THR A 324 -17.21 21.51 -15.89
CA THR A 324 -15.80 21.52 -15.41
C THR A 324 -14.99 20.29 -15.84
N GLY A 325 -15.28 19.75 -17.03
CA GLY A 325 -14.64 18.55 -17.57
C GLY A 325 -15.17 17.24 -16.97
N GLU A 326 -16.24 17.27 -16.18
CA GLU A 326 -16.89 16.08 -15.65
C GLU A 326 -18.22 15.84 -16.35
N LEU A 327 -18.40 14.59 -16.81
CA LEU A 327 -19.67 14.15 -17.38
C LEU A 327 -20.72 14.00 -16.28
N LYS A 328 -21.81 14.76 -16.37
CA LYS A 328 -22.92 14.75 -15.42
C LYS A 328 -24.22 14.41 -16.14
N VAL A 329 -25.01 13.52 -15.54
CA VAL A 329 -26.34 13.20 -16.05
C VAL A 329 -27.27 14.36 -15.74
N VAL A 330 -27.87 14.93 -16.78
CA VAL A 330 -28.87 16.01 -16.70
C VAL A 330 -30.26 15.40 -16.53
N VAL A 331 -30.59 14.44 -17.39
CA VAL A 331 -31.86 13.70 -17.37
C VAL A 331 -31.66 12.32 -17.98
N SER A 332 -32.37 11.33 -17.47
CA SER A 332 -32.43 9.98 -18.04
C SER A 332 -33.84 9.45 -17.93
N GLY A 333 -34.40 8.98 -19.04
CA GLY A 333 -35.80 8.57 -19.11
C GLY A 333 -36.23 8.08 -20.50
N ASP A 334 -37.53 7.88 -20.67
CA ASP A 334 -38.11 7.67 -21.98
C ASP A 334 -38.23 8.98 -22.79
N ILE A 335 -38.77 8.89 -24.01
CA ILE A 335 -38.92 10.04 -24.92
C ILE A 335 -39.77 11.14 -24.28
N GLU A 336 -40.89 10.77 -23.65
CA GLU A 336 -41.84 11.68 -23.03
C GLU A 336 -41.22 12.39 -21.82
N GLU A 337 -40.57 11.67 -20.92
CA GLU A 337 -39.91 12.22 -19.73
C GLU A 337 -38.81 13.23 -20.12
N VAL A 338 -37.94 12.87 -21.06
CA VAL A 338 -36.86 13.73 -21.52
C VAL A 338 -37.40 14.94 -22.28
N ALA A 339 -38.44 14.78 -23.11
CA ALA A 339 -39.08 15.89 -23.79
C ALA A 339 -39.64 16.93 -22.81
N ILE A 340 -40.34 16.47 -21.77
CA ILE A 340 -40.92 17.34 -20.73
C ILE A 340 -39.82 18.11 -19.98
N TYR A 341 -38.73 17.45 -19.64
CA TYR A 341 -37.59 18.07 -18.96
C TYR A 341 -37.00 19.22 -19.80
N ILE A 342 -36.77 18.98 -21.09
CA ILE A 342 -36.20 19.99 -22.00
C ILE A 342 -37.17 21.16 -22.18
N GLU A 343 -38.45 20.88 -22.44
CA GLU A 343 -39.47 21.91 -22.69
C GLU A 343 -39.59 22.90 -21.50
N LYS A 344 -39.56 22.38 -20.28
CA LYS A 344 -39.62 23.17 -19.04
C LYS A 344 -38.35 24.00 -18.76
N GLY A 345 -37.24 23.74 -19.43
CA GLY A 345 -35.98 24.44 -19.20
C GLY A 345 -35.37 24.20 -17.82
N GLU A 346 -35.55 23.00 -17.24
CA GLU A 346 -35.08 22.70 -15.88
C GLU A 346 -33.54 22.77 -15.75
N PHE A 347 -32.83 22.57 -16.86
CA PHE A 347 -31.37 22.72 -16.98
C PHE A 347 -30.85 24.16 -16.77
N LEU A 348 -31.72 25.18 -16.70
CA LEU A 348 -31.33 26.57 -16.38
C LEU A 348 -31.36 26.88 -14.88
N LYS A 349 -31.81 25.93 -14.04
CA LYS A 349 -31.99 26.11 -12.59
C LYS A 349 -30.85 25.52 -11.75
N GLU A 350 -29.97 24.76 -12.37
CA GLU A 350 -28.74 24.19 -11.79
C GLU A 350 -27.53 25.05 -12.18
#